data_AF-A0A5C6G9J2-F1
#
_entry.id   AF-A0A5C6G9J2-F1
#
_cell.length_a   1.000
_cell.length_b   1.000
_cell.length_c   1.000
_cell.angle_alpha   90.00
_cell.angle_beta   90.00
_cell.angle_gamma   90.00
#
_symmetry.space_group_name_H-M   'P 1'
#
loop_
_entity.id
_entity.type
_entity.pdbx_description
1 polymer ?
#
loop_
_entity_poly.entity_id
_entity_poly.type
_entity_poly.pdbx_seq_one_letter_code
_entity_poly.pdbx_strand_id
1 'polypeptide(L)'
;MAAPQKTVPVTTHQVDVDDWKNRFNDVLSRAGEVVHSKAPEGAQAWLAGFFDCFNPIDTCLVTYCLPCVTFGKTHHRVRKNGSLEGYEPINTSCLLFCGAGCFGLHWIPMAMQRMNIRDKYNLRGSCLEDILASCCCHCCSLIQQDKEAEHREQQLLASGVQQPYQSNSQMQYSSKTG
;
A
#
# COMPACT_ATOMS: atom_id res chain seq x y z
N MET A 1 -38.34 13.17 11.19
CA MET A 1 -37.34 14.21 11.52
C MET A 1 -35.99 13.51 11.58
N ALA A 2 -35.18 13.62 10.52
CA ALA A 2 -33.83 13.05 10.53
C ALA A 2 -32.94 13.90 11.44
N ALA A 3 -32.25 13.27 12.38
CA ALA A 3 -31.31 13.95 13.26
C ALA A 3 -30.16 14.55 12.42
N PRO A 4 -29.69 15.76 12.75
CA PRO A 4 -28.58 16.38 12.04
C PRO A 4 -27.32 15.54 12.23
N GLN A 5 -26.72 15.08 11.13
CA GLN A 5 -25.42 14.44 11.14
C GLN A 5 -24.37 15.47 11.56
N LYS A 6 -23.81 15.30 12.76
CA LYS A 6 -22.67 16.08 13.25
C LYS A 6 -21.46 15.72 12.36
N THR A 7 -21.05 16.65 11.50
CA THR A 7 -19.78 16.55 10.78
C THR A 7 -18.64 16.77 11.76
N VAL A 8 -18.16 15.67 12.34
CA VAL A 8 -16.93 15.66 13.13
C VAL A 8 -15.74 15.80 12.16
N PRO A 9 -14.75 16.67 12.43
CA PRO A 9 -13.54 16.72 11.62
C PRO A 9 -12.88 15.34 11.64
N VAL A 10 -12.73 14.73 10.46
CA VAL A 10 -12.21 13.37 10.31
C VAL A 10 -10.71 13.40 10.62
N THR A 11 -10.31 12.72 11.70
CA THR A 11 -8.89 12.56 12.06
C THR A 11 -8.22 11.56 11.11
N THR A 12 -6.91 11.67 10.89
CA THR A 12 -6.14 10.75 10.04
C THR A 12 -6.35 9.27 10.40
N HIS A 13 -6.55 8.97 11.69
CA HIS A 13 -6.89 7.63 12.16
C HIS A 13 -8.25 7.14 11.64
N GLN A 14 -9.27 8.00 11.62
CA GLN A 14 -10.60 7.62 11.11
C GLN A 14 -10.56 7.31 9.61
N VAL A 15 -9.80 8.10 8.83
CA VAL A 15 -9.57 7.82 7.40
C VAL A 15 -8.95 6.44 7.19
N ASP A 16 -7.94 6.08 8.00
CA ASP A 16 -7.27 4.79 7.89
C ASP A 16 -8.16 3.60 8.26
N VAL A 17 -8.94 3.77 9.33
CA VAL A 17 -9.89 2.75 9.77
C VAL A 17 -10.92 2.49 8.67
N ASP A 18 -11.42 3.56 8.04
CA ASP A 18 -12.42 3.44 6.99
C ASP A 18 -11.81 2.88 5.69
N ASP A 19 -10.56 3.21 5.33
CA ASP A 19 -9.83 2.56 4.23
C ASP A 19 -9.73 1.04 4.44
N TRP A 20 -9.32 0.61 5.63
CA TRP A 20 -9.24 -0.82 5.96
C TRP A 20 -10.58 -1.53 5.92
N LYS A 21 -11.62 -0.91 6.50
CA LYS A 21 -12.99 -1.46 6.45
C LYS A 21 -13.49 -1.61 5.02
N ASN A 22 -13.31 -0.59 4.20
CA ASN A 22 -13.77 -0.60 2.81
C ASN A 22 -13.08 -1.69 2.01
N ARG A 23 -11.76 -1.85 2.18
CA ARG A 23 -10.98 -2.91 1.52
C ARG A 23 -11.40 -4.30 1.99
N PHE A 24 -11.64 -4.47 3.28
CA PHE A 24 -12.10 -5.75 3.81
C PHE A 24 -13.49 -6.11 3.27
N ASN A 25 -14.42 -5.15 3.26
CA ASN A 25 -15.76 -5.34 2.71
C ASN A 25 -15.74 -5.64 1.21
N ASP A 26 -14.87 -4.96 0.45
CA ASP A 26 -14.66 -5.25 -0.97
C ASP A 26 -14.22 -6.69 -1.18
N VAL A 27 -13.15 -7.13 -0.49
CA VAL A 27 -12.65 -8.51 -0.59
C VAL A 27 -13.74 -9.54 -0.23
N LEU A 28 -14.56 -9.26 0.79
CA LEU A 28 -15.66 -10.15 1.17
C LEU A 28 -16.78 -10.18 0.13
N SER A 29 -17.16 -9.03 -0.45
CA SER A 29 -18.26 -8.94 -1.42
C SER A 29 -17.99 -9.71 -2.72
N ARG A 30 -16.72 -9.91 -3.07
CA ARG A 30 -16.27 -10.63 -4.27
C ARG A 30 -15.26 -11.73 -3.96
N ALA A 31 -15.41 -12.40 -2.81
CA ALA A 31 -14.45 -13.40 -2.34
C ALA A 31 -14.15 -14.50 -3.37
N GLY A 32 -15.18 -14.98 -4.08
CA GLY A 32 -15.01 -15.99 -5.14
C GLY A 32 -14.09 -15.51 -6.27
N GLU A 33 -14.30 -14.29 -6.75
CA GLU A 33 -13.46 -13.70 -7.80
C GLU A 33 -12.04 -13.44 -7.31
N VAL A 34 -11.90 -12.91 -6.09
CA VAL A 34 -10.60 -12.59 -5.49
C VAL A 34 -9.76 -13.86 -5.32
N VAL A 35 -10.34 -14.95 -4.83
CA VAL A 35 -9.64 -16.24 -4.66
C VAL A 35 -9.12 -16.79 -6.00
N HIS A 36 -9.86 -16.58 -7.09
CA HIS A 36 -9.46 -17.01 -8.43
C HIS A 36 -8.65 -15.94 -9.21
N SER A 37 -8.37 -14.78 -8.60
CA SER A 37 -7.65 -13.71 -9.26
C SER A 37 -6.18 -14.07 -9.49
N LYS A 38 -5.69 -13.74 -10.69
CA LYS A 38 -4.30 -13.86 -11.11
C LYS A 38 -3.91 -12.61 -11.88
N ALA A 39 -2.64 -12.21 -11.76
CA ALA A 39 -2.09 -11.11 -12.53
C ALA A 39 -2.24 -11.34 -14.05
N PRO A 40 -2.46 -10.28 -14.86
CA PRO A 40 -2.58 -10.39 -16.30
C PRO A 40 -1.27 -10.83 -16.97
N GLU A 41 -1.37 -11.27 -18.22
CA GLU A 41 -0.18 -11.55 -19.05
C GLU A 41 0.64 -10.26 -19.22
N GLY A 42 1.96 -10.35 -19.03
CA GLY A 42 2.87 -9.19 -19.06
C GLY A 42 3.06 -8.47 -17.72
N ALA A 43 2.46 -8.96 -16.62
CA ALA A 43 2.74 -8.43 -15.29
C ALA A 43 4.22 -8.57 -14.90
N GLN A 44 4.74 -7.57 -14.18
CA GLN A 44 6.16 -7.47 -13.85
C GLN A 44 6.56 -8.42 -12.70
N ALA A 45 7.83 -8.82 -12.65
CA ALA A 45 8.36 -9.53 -11.51
C ALA A 45 8.47 -8.61 -10.28
N TRP A 46 8.43 -9.21 -9.09
CA TRP A 46 8.86 -8.57 -7.85
C TRP A 46 10.34 -8.19 -7.95
N LEU A 47 10.70 -7.03 -7.41
CA LEU A 47 12.07 -6.53 -7.34
C LEU A 47 12.99 -7.51 -6.62
N ALA A 48 12.58 -7.92 -5.42
CA ALA A 48 13.35 -8.83 -4.58
C ALA A 48 12.81 -10.26 -4.65
N GLY A 49 13.71 -11.24 -4.60
CA GLY A 49 13.34 -12.63 -4.41
C GLY A 49 12.63 -12.85 -3.07
N PHE A 50 11.79 -13.89 -2.97
CA PHE A 50 10.98 -14.09 -1.76
C PHE A 50 11.84 -14.29 -0.50
N PHE A 51 12.94 -15.04 -0.58
CA PHE A 51 13.85 -15.29 0.54
C PHE A 51 15.01 -14.29 0.64
N ASP A 52 14.96 -13.17 -0.09
CA ASP A 52 15.98 -12.11 -0.03
C ASP A 52 15.71 -11.16 1.15
N CYS A 53 15.34 -11.67 2.33
CA CYS A 53 14.98 -10.85 3.48
C CYS A 53 16.18 -10.28 4.24
N PHE A 54 17.37 -10.90 4.12
CA PHE A 54 18.58 -10.52 4.89
C PHE A 54 19.35 -9.31 4.35
N ASN A 55 18.87 -8.68 3.28
CA ASN A 55 19.54 -7.55 2.65
C ASN A 55 18.57 -6.38 2.43
N PRO A 56 18.61 -5.28 3.21
CA PRO A 56 19.54 -5.03 4.31
C PRO A 56 19.13 -5.79 5.59
N ILE A 57 20.14 -6.20 6.37
CA ILE A 57 19.93 -6.99 7.59
C ILE A 57 19.16 -6.21 8.66
N ASP A 58 19.31 -4.88 8.72
CA ASP A 58 18.63 -4.03 9.69
C ASP A 58 17.10 -4.10 9.53
N THR A 59 16.61 -4.05 8.28
CA THR A 59 15.18 -4.22 7.97
C THR A 59 14.71 -5.63 8.34
N CYS A 60 15.56 -6.65 8.18
CA CYS A 60 15.26 -8.00 8.64
C CYS A 60 15.05 -8.06 10.16
N LEU A 61 15.96 -7.47 10.93
CA LEU A 61 15.90 -7.47 12.39
C LEU A 61 14.69 -6.69 12.91
N VAL A 62 14.43 -5.50 12.35
CA VAL A 62 13.24 -4.70 12.71
C VAL A 62 11.96 -5.47 12.39
N THR A 63 11.87 -6.08 11.20
CA THR A 63 10.66 -6.82 10.81
C THR A 63 10.45 -8.09 11.63
N TYR A 64 11.53 -8.75 12.04
CA TYR A 64 11.45 -9.92 12.89
C TYR A 64 10.96 -9.56 14.31
N CYS A 65 11.53 -8.52 14.92
CA CYS A 65 11.17 -8.10 16.28
C CYS A 65 9.85 -7.32 16.35
N LEU A 66 9.56 -6.51 15.33
CA LEU A 66 8.44 -5.56 15.28
C LEU A 66 7.77 -5.59 13.89
N PRO A 67 7.20 -6.73 13.46
CA PRO A 67 6.60 -6.86 12.13
C PRO A 67 5.48 -5.85 11.88
N CYS A 68 4.73 -5.46 12.92
CA CYS A 68 3.68 -4.46 12.82
C CYS A 68 4.20 -3.07 12.36
N VAL A 69 5.42 -2.69 12.75
CA VAL A 69 6.04 -1.42 12.36
C VAL A 69 6.38 -1.44 10.87
N THR A 70 7.03 -2.50 10.39
CA THR A 70 7.31 -2.67 8.96
C THR A 70 6.02 -2.71 8.16
N PHE A 71 5.00 -3.41 8.64
CA PHE A 71 3.68 -3.46 8.01
C PHE A 71 3.05 -2.07 7.90
N GLY A 72 3.00 -1.32 9.00
CA GLY A 72 2.48 0.04 9.02
C GLY A 72 3.28 1.00 8.13
N LYS A 73 4.61 0.83 8.05
CA LYS A 73 5.50 1.61 7.17
C LYS A 73 5.18 1.37 5.70
N THR A 74 5.13 0.10 5.30
CA THR A 74 4.80 -0.30 3.94
C THR A 74 3.41 0.20 3.54
N HIS A 75 2.42 0.05 4.44
CA HIS A 75 1.07 0.57 4.20
C HIS A 75 1.06 2.08 3.95
N HIS A 76 1.71 2.86 4.83
CA HIS A 76 1.82 4.31 4.69
C HIS A 76 2.46 4.69 3.37
N ARG A 77 3.57 4.04 3.02
CA ARG A 77 4.28 4.30 1.77
C ARG A 77 3.40 4.06 0.54
N VAL A 78 2.68 2.95 0.52
CA VAL A 78 1.88 2.54 -0.64
C VAL A 78 0.60 3.36 -0.78
N ARG A 79 -0.05 3.75 0.32
CA ARG A 79 -1.42 4.29 0.27
C ARG A 79 -1.55 5.75 0.68
N LYS A 80 -0.56 6.33 1.35
CA LYS A 80 -0.61 7.72 1.81
C LYS A 80 0.43 8.59 1.16
N ASN A 81 1.70 8.26 1.37
CA ASN A 81 2.79 9.09 0.90
C ASN A 81 4.03 8.24 0.65
N GLY A 82 4.46 8.19 -0.61
CA GLY A 82 5.62 7.42 -1.06
C GLY A 82 6.97 7.85 -0.47
N SER A 83 7.09 9.10 -0.02
CA SER A 83 8.28 9.62 0.66
C SER A 83 8.24 9.46 2.18
N LEU A 84 7.19 8.81 2.72
CA LEU A 84 6.94 8.63 4.16
C LEU A 84 6.72 9.93 4.94
N GLU A 85 6.33 11.03 4.28
CA GLU A 85 5.94 12.25 5.00
C GLU A 85 4.74 11.96 5.92
N GLY A 86 4.83 12.41 7.17
CA GLY A 86 3.82 12.18 8.20
C GLY A 86 3.69 10.72 8.66
N TYR A 87 4.67 9.87 8.37
CA TYR A 87 4.70 8.50 8.87
C TYR A 87 5.06 8.46 10.36
N GLU A 88 4.25 7.74 11.14
CA GLU A 88 4.52 7.39 12.53
C GLU A 88 4.68 5.86 12.65
N PRO A 89 5.71 5.37 13.39
CA PRO A 89 5.95 3.94 13.58
C PRO A 89 4.75 3.18 14.14
N ILE A 90 4.07 3.77 15.12
CA ILE A 90 2.83 3.26 15.70
C ILE A 90 1.65 4.01 15.07
N ASN A 91 1.13 3.44 13.98
CA ASN A 91 -0.04 3.97 13.28
C ASN A 91 -1.19 2.95 13.27
N THR A 92 -2.34 3.34 12.70
CA THR A 92 -3.54 2.51 12.60
C THR A 92 -3.26 1.13 12.01
N SER A 93 -2.43 1.03 10.97
CA SER A 93 -2.09 -0.23 10.31
C SER A 93 -1.16 -1.10 11.17
N CYS A 94 -0.22 -0.48 11.89
CA CYS A 94 0.60 -1.16 12.90
C CYS A 94 -0.27 -1.77 14.01
N LEU A 95 -1.21 -1.00 14.55
CA LEU A 95 -2.13 -1.47 15.59
C LEU A 95 -3.09 -2.55 15.09
N LEU A 96 -3.61 -2.42 13.86
CA LEU A 96 -4.43 -3.44 13.22
C LEU A 96 -3.66 -4.77 13.08
N PHE A 97 -2.42 -4.71 12.60
CA PHE A 97 -1.59 -5.90 12.44
C PHE A 97 -1.28 -6.55 13.79
N CYS A 98 -0.92 -5.75 14.79
CA CYS A 98 -0.65 -6.22 16.15
C CYS A 98 -1.90 -6.89 16.74
N GLY A 99 -3.05 -6.24 16.66
CA GLY A 99 -4.34 -6.77 17.13
C GLY A 99 -4.75 -8.06 16.43
N ALA A 100 -4.61 -8.15 15.10
CA ALA A 100 -4.87 -9.38 14.35
C ALA A 100 -3.88 -10.49 14.74
N GLY A 101 -2.62 -10.14 15.00
CA GLY A 101 -1.57 -11.04 15.50
C GLY A 101 -1.92 -11.71 16.82
N CYS A 102 -2.56 -11.00 17.75
CA CYS A 102 -3.02 -11.55 19.03
C CYS A 102 -4.00 -12.73 18.88
N PHE A 103 -4.66 -12.86 17.72
CA PHE A 103 -5.59 -13.95 17.41
C PHE A 103 -5.06 -14.92 16.33
N GLY A 104 -3.78 -14.82 15.94
CA GLY A 104 -3.21 -15.63 14.86
C GLY A 104 -3.72 -15.26 13.45
N LEU A 105 -4.35 -14.10 13.30
CA LEU A 105 -4.98 -13.63 12.05
C LEU A 105 -4.15 -12.58 11.29
N HIS A 106 -2.89 -12.36 11.69
CA HIS A 106 -2.01 -11.35 11.06
C HIS A 106 -1.78 -11.58 9.56
N TRP A 107 -1.90 -12.83 9.08
CA TRP A 107 -1.75 -13.17 7.67
C TRP A 107 -2.85 -12.55 6.80
N ILE A 108 -4.04 -12.25 7.34
CA ILE A 108 -5.16 -11.64 6.60
C ILE A 108 -4.81 -10.22 6.14
N PRO A 109 -4.52 -9.25 7.04
CA PRO A 109 -4.15 -7.90 6.61
C PRO A 109 -2.84 -7.90 5.81
N MET A 110 -1.92 -8.85 6.08
CA MET A 110 -0.70 -9.01 5.28
C MET A 110 -0.98 -9.44 3.84
N ALA A 111 -1.81 -10.47 3.62
CA ALA A 111 -2.17 -10.96 2.29
C ALA A 111 -2.95 -9.89 1.51
N MET A 112 -3.88 -9.19 2.19
CA MET A 112 -4.58 -8.05 1.60
C MET A 112 -3.61 -6.96 1.16
N GLN A 113 -2.64 -6.59 2.00
CA GLN A 113 -1.64 -5.58 1.63
C GLN A 113 -0.79 -6.05 0.43
N ARG A 114 -0.34 -7.31 0.44
CA ARG A 114 0.44 -7.88 -0.66
C ARG A 114 -0.32 -7.83 -1.98
N MET A 115 -1.59 -8.25 -1.97
CA MET A 115 -2.48 -8.16 -3.13
C MET A 115 -2.63 -6.72 -3.63
N ASN A 116 -2.84 -5.75 -2.73
CA ASN A 116 -2.95 -4.33 -3.11
C ASN A 116 -1.65 -3.78 -3.75
N ILE A 117 -0.48 -4.17 -3.24
CA ILE A 117 0.82 -3.82 -3.83
C ILE A 117 0.95 -4.43 -5.23
N ARG A 118 0.51 -5.69 -5.36
CA ARG A 118 0.53 -6.46 -6.59
C ARG A 118 -0.33 -5.78 -7.67
N ASP A 119 -1.53 -5.35 -7.29
CA ASP A 119 -2.45 -4.64 -8.17
C ASP A 119 -1.94 -3.24 -8.52
N LYS A 120 -1.47 -2.46 -7.52
CA LYS A 120 -0.97 -1.08 -7.72
C LYS A 120 0.18 -1.01 -8.72
N TYR A 121 1.08 -1.98 -8.66
CA TYR A 121 2.31 -1.98 -9.46
C TYR A 121 2.30 -3.00 -10.61
N ASN A 122 1.16 -3.61 -10.91
CA ASN A 122 1.00 -4.63 -11.95
C ASN A 122 2.04 -5.77 -11.85
N LEU A 123 2.12 -6.39 -10.67
CA LEU A 123 3.08 -7.45 -10.37
C LEU A 123 2.47 -8.83 -10.58
N ARG A 124 3.32 -9.80 -10.90
CA ARG A 124 2.95 -11.21 -11.02
C ARG A 124 2.51 -11.80 -9.67
N GLY A 125 1.52 -12.67 -9.75
CA GLY A 125 1.08 -13.54 -8.66
C GLY A 125 -0.43 -13.77 -8.67
N SER A 126 -0.94 -14.35 -7.59
CA SER A 126 -2.37 -14.66 -7.39
C SER A 126 -2.75 -14.48 -5.93
N CYS A 127 -4.05 -14.42 -5.64
CA CYS A 127 -4.54 -14.33 -4.26
C CYS A 127 -4.06 -15.51 -3.39
N LEU A 128 -4.03 -16.74 -3.93
CA LEU A 128 -3.52 -17.90 -3.21
C LEU A 128 -2.02 -17.78 -2.89
N GLU A 129 -1.22 -17.27 -3.83
CA GLU A 129 0.19 -16.96 -3.56
C GLU A 129 0.33 -15.89 -2.48
N ASP A 130 -0.53 -14.86 -2.48
CA ASP A 130 -0.53 -13.80 -1.48
C ASP A 130 -0.81 -14.34 -0.06
N ILE A 131 -1.77 -15.26 0.05
CA ILE A 131 -2.11 -15.95 1.31
C ILE A 131 -0.95 -16.85 1.76
N LEU A 132 -0.47 -17.74 0.88
CA LEU A 132 0.62 -18.68 1.21
C LEU A 132 1.90 -17.95 1.60
N ALA A 133 2.28 -16.90 0.87
CA ALA A 133 3.43 -16.07 1.20
C ALA A 133 3.31 -15.46 2.61
N SER A 134 2.12 -14.96 2.94
CA SER A 134 1.83 -14.33 4.23
C SER A 134 1.79 -15.34 5.40
N CYS A 135 1.34 -16.57 5.14
CA CYS A 135 1.27 -17.64 6.15
C CYS A 135 2.60 -18.38 6.35
N CYS A 136 3.38 -18.65 5.30
CA CYS A 136 4.55 -19.53 5.36
C CYS A 136 5.84 -18.81 5.83
N CYS A 137 6.05 -17.56 5.42
CA CYS A 137 7.12 -16.72 5.97
C CYS A 137 6.66 -15.26 6.02
N HIS A 138 6.00 -14.89 7.12
CA HIS A 138 5.49 -13.52 7.31
C HIS A 138 6.60 -12.47 7.21
N CYS A 139 7.80 -12.75 7.74
CA CYS A 139 8.95 -11.84 7.71
C CYS A 139 9.43 -11.60 6.26
N CYS A 140 9.64 -12.68 5.51
CA CYS A 140 10.08 -12.63 4.12
C CYS A 140 9.07 -11.89 3.23
N SER A 141 7.79 -12.24 3.35
CA SER A 141 6.70 -11.60 2.62
C SER A 141 6.66 -10.10 2.89
N LEU A 142 6.78 -9.69 4.16
CA LEU A 142 6.67 -8.31 4.55
C LEU A 142 7.87 -7.45 4.10
N ILE A 143 9.07 -8.01 4.14
CA ILE A 143 10.28 -7.34 3.65
C ILE A 143 10.26 -7.21 2.13
N GLN A 144 9.81 -8.25 1.42
CA GLN A 144 9.63 -8.18 -0.04
C GLN A 144 8.64 -7.06 -0.40
N GLN A 145 7.53 -6.95 0.32
CA GLN A 145 6.55 -5.86 0.14
C GLN A 145 7.14 -4.46 0.44
N ASP A 146 7.91 -4.31 1.51
CA ASP A 146 8.54 -3.03 1.89
C ASP A 146 9.53 -2.56 0.82
N LYS A 147 10.41 -3.46 0.36
CA LYS A 147 11.37 -3.19 -0.71
C LYS A 147 10.70 -2.80 -2.02
N GLU A 148 9.65 -3.53 -2.39
CA GLU A 148 8.89 -3.26 -3.60
C GLU A 148 8.28 -1.85 -3.56
N ALA A 149 7.61 -1.54 -2.45
CA ALA A 149 6.99 -0.24 -2.24
C ALA A 149 8.01 0.89 -2.24
N GLU A 150 9.14 0.72 -1.55
CA GLU A 150 10.21 1.70 -1.50
C GLU A 150 10.76 2.01 -2.90
N HIS A 151 11.15 0.98 -3.64
CA HIS A 151 11.74 1.14 -4.97
C HIS A 151 10.79 1.83 -5.95
N ARG A 152 9.53 1.41 -5.99
CA ARG A 152 8.56 1.94 -6.97
C ARG A 152 8.10 3.34 -6.63
N GLU A 153 7.86 3.64 -5.36
CA GLU A 153 7.51 5.01 -4.97
C GLU A 153 8.67 5.97 -5.21
N GLN A 154 9.92 5.56 -4.98
CA GLN A 154 11.09 6.38 -5.34
C GLN A 154 11.18 6.65 -6.84
N GLN A 155 10.92 5.65 -7.68
CA GLN A 155 10.86 5.85 -9.14
C GLN A 155 9.74 6.82 -9.56
N LEU A 156 8.54 6.68 -8.98
CA LEU A 156 7.42 7.57 -9.25
C LEU A 156 7.75 9.02 -8.85
N LEU A 157 8.33 9.23 -7.66
CA LEU A 157 8.78 10.55 -7.21
C LEU A 157 9.85 11.15 -8.14
N ALA A 158 10.84 10.36 -8.55
CA ALA A 158 11.88 10.81 -9.47
C ALA A 158 11.30 11.21 -10.85
N SER A 159 10.32 10.45 -11.35
CA SER A 159 9.64 10.76 -12.61
C SER A 159 8.75 12.00 -12.53
N GLY A 160 8.17 12.29 -11.36
CA GLY A 160 7.35 13.48 -11.12
C GLY A 160 8.16 14.79 -11.08
N VAL A 161 9.43 14.74 -10.69
CA VAL A 161 10.35 15.89 -10.70
C VAL A 161 10.76 16.29 -12.13
N GLN A 162 10.58 15.42 -13.12
CA GLN A 162 10.96 15.65 -14.53
C GLN A 162 9.87 16.31 -15.40
N GLN A 163 8.77 16.81 -14.85
CA GLN A 163 7.80 17.61 -15.61
C GLN A 163 8.19 19.11 -15.60
N PRO A 164 8.90 19.65 -16.61
CA PRO A 164 9.11 21.08 -16.70
C PRO A 164 7.78 21.79 -16.98
N TYR A 165 7.48 22.79 -16.16
CA TYR A 165 6.38 23.74 -16.37
C TYR A 165 6.47 24.35 -17.78
N GLN A 166 5.53 24.00 -18.67
CA GLN A 166 5.30 24.75 -19.91
C GLN A 166 4.33 25.90 -19.59
N SER A 167 4.86 27.12 -19.46
CA SER A 167 4.04 28.34 -19.48
C SER A 167 3.42 28.50 -20.86
N ASN A 168 2.10 28.44 -20.97
CA ASN A 168 1.38 28.83 -22.20
C ASN A 168 1.49 30.35 -22.40
N SER A 169 2.54 30.80 -23.08
CA SER A 169 2.68 32.19 -23.54
C SER A 169 2.08 32.33 -24.94
N GLN A 170 0.79 32.67 -25.03
CA GLN A 170 0.19 33.55 -26.07
C GLN A 170 -1.34 33.61 -25.90
N MET A 171 -1.85 34.54 -25.10
CA MET A 171 -3.18 35.10 -25.31
C MET A 171 -3.01 36.35 -26.18
N GLN A 172 -3.07 36.17 -27.49
CA GLN A 172 -3.05 37.26 -28.45
C GLN A 172 -4.47 37.82 -28.57
N TYR A 173 -4.73 38.98 -27.96
CA TYR A 173 -5.99 39.70 -28.16
C TYR A 173 -5.96 40.37 -29.53
N SER A 174 -6.87 39.94 -30.42
CA SER A 174 -7.10 40.62 -31.68
C SER A 174 -8.02 41.83 -31.42
N SER A 175 -7.45 43.02 -31.51
CA SER A 175 -8.18 44.29 -31.49
C SER A 175 -8.99 44.42 -32.78
N LYS A 176 -10.32 44.42 -32.69
CA LYS A 176 -11.18 44.80 -33.81
C LYS A 176 -11.28 46.32 -33.90
N THR A 177 -10.63 46.88 -34.91
CA THR A 177 -10.92 48.17 -35.52
C THR A 177 -12.10 48.04 -36.49
N GLY A 178 -13.06 48.97 -36.45
CA GLY A 178 -14.12 49.11 -37.44
C GLY A 178 -15.47 49.39 -36.83
#